data_AF-A0A660YU92-F1
#
_entry.id   AF-A0A660YU92-F1
#
_cell.length_a   1.000
_cell.length_b   1.000
_cell.length_c   1.000
_cell.angle_alpha   90.00
_cell.angle_beta   90.00
_cell.angle_gamma   90.00
#
_symmetry.space_group_name_H-M   'P 1'
#
loop_
_entity.id
_entity.type
_entity.pdbx_description
1 polymer ?
#
loop_
_entity_poly.entity_id
_entity_poly.type
_entity_poly.pdbx_seq_one_letter_code
_entity_poly.pdbx_strand_id
1 'polypeptide(L)'
;MVNMVRPDLPKLKVPICLLVDDWTVGDVWQEEKDFDRSWEFINDFADLVEQYEIRGKISFIPYLSTYKSPNPLPLGRIDTGIKGLSPSRLRKFIQVAKERLLPVFDISPEVLTHTQALDLETERLLPESEWSWSNWQDEETLTEYIARGLEILKAVGITANGVTSGCDFGREIEGLYVRAMLIAQKEVNNIP
;
A
#
# COMPACT_ATOMS: atom_id res chain seq x y z
N MET A 1 -15.33 -26.12 -43.09
CA MET A 1 -16.16 -25.45 -42.06
C MET A 1 -15.45 -25.62 -40.73
N VAL A 2 -14.84 -24.57 -40.22
CA VAL A 2 -14.29 -24.56 -38.86
C VAL A 2 -15.48 -24.36 -37.94
N ASN A 3 -15.78 -25.34 -37.10
CA ASN A 3 -16.79 -25.20 -36.06
C ASN A 3 -16.38 -24.03 -35.17
N MET A 4 -17.17 -22.97 -35.19
CA MET A 4 -17.10 -21.85 -34.25
C MET A 4 -17.53 -22.35 -32.87
N VAL A 5 -16.63 -23.06 -32.19
CA VAL A 5 -16.75 -23.30 -30.75
C VAL A 5 -16.50 -21.94 -30.10
N ARG A 6 -17.56 -21.20 -29.78
CA ARG A 6 -17.45 -20.11 -28.82
C ARG A 6 -17.15 -20.76 -27.47
N PRO A 7 -16.00 -20.50 -26.83
CA PRO A 7 -15.79 -20.98 -25.47
C PRO A 7 -16.87 -20.33 -24.60
N ASP A 8 -17.66 -21.16 -23.93
CA ASP A 8 -18.58 -20.68 -22.90
C ASP A 8 -17.74 -19.96 -21.85
N LEU A 9 -17.96 -18.66 -21.67
CA LEU A 9 -17.32 -17.90 -20.60
C LEU A 9 -17.64 -18.62 -19.28
N PRO A 10 -16.63 -18.85 -18.42
CA PRO A 10 -16.79 -19.63 -17.21
C PRO A 10 -17.90 -19.01 -16.36
N LYS A 11 -18.97 -19.79 -16.11
CA LYS A 11 -20.19 -19.42 -15.37
C LYS A 11 -19.91 -18.92 -13.94
N LEU A 12 -19.33 -17.74 -13.77
CA LEU A 12 -19.01 -17.10 -12.47
C LEU A 12 -18.17 -17.99 -11.52
N LYS A 13 -17.43 -18.96 -12.05
CA LYS A 13 -16.58 -19.91 -11.28
C LYS A 13 -15.08 -19.59 -11.35
N VAL A 14 -14.71 -18.45 -11.92
CA VAL A 14 -13.36 -17.90 -11.70
C VAL A 14 -13.43 -17.21 -10.34
N PRO A 15 -12.57 -17.54 -9.36
CA PRO A 15 -12.48 -16.72 -8.17
C PRO A 15 -12.14 -15.29 -8.62
N ILE A 16 -13.10 -14.38 -8.51
CA ILE A 16 -12.85 -12.96 -8.75
C ILE A 16 -12.01 -12.51 -7.56
N CYS A 17 -10.73 -12.22 -7.82
CA CYS A 17 -9.86 -11.55 -6.87
C CYS A 17 -10.05 -10.04 -7.06
N LEU A 18 -10.42 -9.34 -5.99
CA LEU A 18 -10.49 -7.88 -6.01
C LEU A 18 -9.13 -7.29 -5.59
N LEU A 19 -8.61 -6.38 -6.40
CA LEU A 19 -7.43 -5.60 -6.08
C LEU A 19 -7.86 -4.18 -5.76
N VAL A 20 -7.52 -3.70 -4.56
CA VAL A 20 -7.64 -2.30 -4.17
C VAL A 20 -6.24 -1.71 -4.16
N ASP A 21 -6.00 -0.74 -5.04
CA ASP A 21 -4.71 -0.10 -5.25
C ASP A 21 -4.66 1.29 -4.57
N ASP A 22 -3.47 1.77 -4.26
CA ASP A 22 -3.16 3.09 -3.70
C ASP A 22 -3.97 3.48 -2.45
N TRP A 23 -4.36 2.51 -1.63
CA TRP A 23 -5.26 2.83 -0.53
C TRP A 23 -4.56 3.61 0.58
N THR A 24 -5.29 4.53 1.21
CA THR A 24 -4.79 5.44 2.22
C THR A 24 -5.88 5.82 3.20
N VAL A 25 -5.50 6.35 4.37
CA VAL A 25 -6.41 6.77 5.44
C VAL A 25 -7.10 8.11 5.16
N GLY A 26 -6.82 8.76 4.03
CA GLY A 26 -7.44 10.01 3.60
C GLY A 26 -7.25 10.28 2.12
N ASP A 27 -8.23 10.92 1.49
CA ASP A 27 -8.05 11.50 0.17
C ASP A 27 -7.17 12.74 0.30
N VAL A 28 -5.92 12.60 -0.12
CA VAL A 28 -4.88 13.64 -0.08
C VAL A 28 -4.50 14.10 -1.49
N TRP A 29 -5.36 13.81 -2.48
CA TRP A 29 -5.20 14.21 -3.88
C TRP A 29 -5.63 15.65 -4.14
N GLN A 30 -6.39 16.24 -3.22
CA GLN A 30 -6.88 17.62 -3.31
C GLN A 30 -6.11 18.51 -2.32
N GLU A 31 -6.17 19.83 -2.53
CA GLU A 31 -5.59 20.80 -1.59
C GLU A 31 -6.20 20.65 -0.18
N GLU A 32 -7.50 20.35 -0.13
CA GLU A 32 -8.21 19.98 1.10
C GLU A 32 -8.16 18.46 1.29
N LYS A 33 -7.72 18.04 2.48
CA LYS A 33 -7.64 16.63 2.84
C LYS A 33 -9.03 16.14 3.25
N ASP A 34 -9.49 15.06 2.65
CA ASP A 34 -10.77 14.45 3.00
C ASP A 34 -10.55 13.06 3.63
N PHE A 35 -10.45 13.06 4.96
CA PHE A 35 -10.34 11.83 5.75
C PHE A 35 -11.68 11.15 5.96
N ASP A 36 -12.80 11.87 5.82
CA ASP A 36 -14.12 11.33 6.07
C ASP A 36 -14.58 10.45 4.91
N ARG A 37 -14.28 10.83 3.67
CA ARG A 37 -14.53 10.00 2.50
C ARG A 37 -13.80 8.66 2.56
N SER A 38 -12.53 8.66 2.97
CA SER A 38 -11.78 7.40 3.14
C SER A 38 -12.36 6.55 4.27
N TRP A 39 -12.82 7.18 5.35
CA TRP A 39 -13.50 6.48 6.44
C TRP A 39 -14.84 5.86 6.01
N GLU A 40 -15.67 6.59 5.28
CA GLU A 40 -16.94 6.07 4.75
C GLU A 40 -16.67 4.88 3.83
N PHE A 41 -15.72 5.05 2.90
CA PHE A 41 -15.34 4.00 1.97
C PHE A 41 -14.89 2.71 2.67
N ILE A 42 -14.01 2.77 3.69
CA ILE A 42 -13.53 1.54 4.34
C ILE A 42 -14.65 0.76 5.05
N ASN A 43 -15.66 1.47 5.61
CA ASN A 43 -16.77 0.81 6.28
C ASN A 43 -17.73 0.19 5.26
N ASP A 44 -18.13 0.96 4.24
CA ASP A 44 -19.00 0.45 3.17
C ASP A 44 -18.35 -0.71 2.41
N PHE A 45 -17.03 -0.61 2.17
CA PHE A 45 -16.26 -1.67 1.53
C PHE A 45 -16.21 -2.93 2.39
N ALA A 46 -15.95 -2.81 3.70
CA ALA A 46 -15.94 -3.95 4.60
C ALA A 46 -17.33 -4.61 4.71
N ASP A 47 -18.42 -3.83 4.70
CA ASP A 47 -19.79 -4.35 4.65
C ASP A 47 -20.02 -5.20 3.38
N LEU A 48 -19.56 -4.72 2.21
CA LEU A 48 -19.64 -5.46 0.94
C LEU A 48 -18.79 -6.73 0.95
N VAL A 49 -17.57 -6.65 1.49
CA VAL A 49 -16.66 -7.79 1.61
C VAL A 49 -17.29 -8.90 2.43
N GLU A 50 -17.89 -8.56 3.57
CA GLU A 50 -18.57 -9.51 4.45
C GLU A 50 -19.83 -10.08 3.81
N GLN A 51 -20.65 -9.24 3.16
CA GLN A 51 -21.90 -9.66 2.53
C GLN A 51 -21.69 -10.63 1.35
N TYR A 52 -20.67 -10.38 0.53
CA TYR A 52 -20.43 -11.13 -0.72
C TYR A 52 -19.23 -12.08 -0.64
N GLU A 53 -18.64 -12.24 0.55
CA GLU A 53 -17.47 -13.08 0.80
C GLU A 53 -16.30 -12.79 -0.17
N ILE A 54 -16.08 -11.50 -0.46
CA ILE A 54 -15.03 -11.07 -1.39
C ILE A 54 -13.66 -11.39 -0.78
N ARG A 55 -12.72 -11.79 -1.64
CA ARG A 55 -11.32 -12.04 -1.29
C ARG A 55 -10.41 -11.27 -2.25
N GLY A 56 -9.21 -10.92 -1.80
CA GLY A 56 -8.22 -10.38 -2.71
C GLY A 56 -7.01 -9.74 -2.05
N LYS A 57 -6.53 -8.64 -2.61
CA LYS A 57 -5.37 -7.91 -2.09
C LYS A 57 -5.63 -6.42 -2.02
N ILE A 58 -5.02 -5.79 -1.03
CA ILE A 58 -5.05 -4.37 -0.79
C ILE A 58 -3.61 -3.88 -0.70
N SER A 59 -3.26 -2.87 -1.50
CA SER A 59 -2.07 -2.07 -1.24
C SER A 59 -2.44 -0.93 -0.31
N PHE A 60 -1.59 -0.65 0.69
CA PHE A 60 -1.86 0.37 1.69
C PHE A 60 -0.65 1.26 1.85
N ILE A 61 -0.84 2.57 1.74
CA ILE A 61 0.23 3.58 1.79
C ILE A 61 0.66 3.78 3.25
N PRO A 62 1.90 3.40 3.63
CA PRO A 62 2.34 3.49 5.02
C PRO A 62 2.62 4.94 5.49
N TYR A 63 3.14 5.78 4.60
CA TYR A 63 3.54 7.16 4.88
C TYR A 63 2.76 8.13 3.98
N LEU A 64 1.90 8.94 4.56
CA LEU A 64 1.11 9.92 3.80
C LEU A 64 1.91 11.19 3.55
N SER A 65 1.78 11.70 2.34
CA SER A 65 2.18 13.04 1.94
C SER A 65 1.07 13.66 1.09
N THR A 66 1.07 14.99 0.92
CA THR A 66 0.14 15.62 -0.03
C THR A 66 0.54 15.25 -1.46
N TYR A 67 -0.40 14.69 -2.23
CA TYR A 67 -0.14 14.21 -3.59
C TYR A 67 -0.22 15.37 -4.61
N LYS A 68 0.62 15.38 -5.67
CA LYS A 68 0.61 16.38 -6.79
C LYS A 68 0.60 17.87 -6.39
N SER A 69 1.01 18.23 -5.17
CA SER A 69 1.32 19.63 -4.84
C SER A 69 2.67 20.01 -5.48
N PRO A 70 2.84 21.25 -5.98
CA PRO A 70 4.17 21.74 -6.38
C PRO A 70 5.17 21.76 -5.21
N ASN A 71 4.67 21.78 -3.98
CA ASN A 71 5.44 21.64 -2.75
C ASN A 71 4.76 20.57 -1.86
N PRO A 72 5.01 19.29 -2.14
CA PRO A 72 4.42 18.22 -1.35
C PRO A 72 4.96 18.24 0.08
N LEU A 73 4.08 17.98 1.03
CA LEU A 73 4.38 18.03 2.45
C LEU A 73 4.19 16.64 3.06
N PRO A 74 5.16 16.17 3.88
CA PRO A 74 4.96 14.97 4.68
C PRO A 74 3.80 15.21 5.67
N LEU A 75 2.87 14.25 5.71
CA LEU A 75 1.76 14.25 6.66
C LEU A 75 2.03 13.32 7.84
N GLY A 76 2.77 12.23 7.63
CA GLY A 76 3.23 11.33 8.68
C GLY A 76 2.98 9.86 8.37
N ARG A 77 3.25 9.01 9.35
CA ARG A 77 3.12 7.55 9.24
C ARG A 77 1.85 7.06 9.92
N ILE A 78 1.25 6.00 9.42
CA ILE A 78 0.01 5.45 10.01
C ILE A 78 0.20 4.88 11.44
N ASP A 79 1.43 4.56 11.85
CA ASP A 79 1.76 4.03 13.17
C ASP A 79 2.03 5.12 14.23
N THR A 80 2.53 6.29 13.82
CA THR A 80 2.83 7.40 14.73
C THR A 80 1.81 8.53 14.68
N GLY A 81 1.13 8.72 13.55
CA GLY A 81 0.07 9.71 13.36
C GLY A 81 0.16 10.46 12.03
N ILE A 82 -1.00 10.96 11.57
CA ILE A 82 -1.14 11.73 10.33
C ILE A 82 -1.59 13.16 10.66
N LYS A 83 -0.87 14.16 10.14
CA LYS A 83 -1.19 15.58 10.33
C LYS A 83 -2.53 15.96 9.72
N GLY A 84 -3.48 16.30 10.59
CA GLY A 84 -4.85 16.67 10.24
C GLY A 84 -5.88 15.57 10.51
N LEU A 85 -5.44 14.38 10.92
CA LEU A 85 -6.31 13.27 11.29
C LEU A 85 -6.24 13.03 12.79
N SER A 86 -7.39 12.88 13.45
CA SER A 86 -7.39 12.59 14.89
C SER A 86 -6.79 11.20 15.16
N PRO A 87 -5.97 11.03 16.22
CA PRO A 87 -5.39 9.72 16.55
C PRO A 87 -6.44 8.64 16.81
N SER A 88 -7.60 9.01 17.35
CA SER A 88 -8.70 8.08 17.58
C SER A 88 -9.36 7.62 16.28
N ARG A 89 -9.51 8.51 15.29
CA ARG A 89 -10.03 8.17 13.95
C ARG A 89 -9.07 7.27 13.19
N LEU A 90 -7.77 7.59 13.22
CA LEU A 90 -6.74 6.74 12.62
C LEU A 90 -6.75 5.33 13.21
N ARG A 91 -6.76 5.21 14.54
CA ARG A 91 -6.85 3.89 15.21
C ARG A 91 -8.08 3.10 14.80
N LYS A 92 -9.24 3.75 14.70
CA LYS A 92 -10.48 3.09 14.24
C LYS A 92 -10.37 2.61 12.79
N PHE A 93 -9.77 3.42 11.90
CA PHE A 93 -9.57 3.03 10.50
C PHE A 93 -8.71 1.77 10.40
N ILE A 94 -7.57 1.78 11.09
CA ILE A 94 -6.66 0.63 11.17
C ILE A 94 -7.37 -0.59 11.79
N GLN A 95 -8.21 -0.38 12.80
CA GLN A 95 -8.98 -1.46 13.42
C GLN A 95 -9.91 -2.14 12.41
N VAL A 96 -10.63 -1.37 11.58
CA VAL A 96 -11.47 -1.93 10.51
C VAL A 96 -10.64 -2.76 9.54
N ALA A 97 -9.51 -2.23 9.07
CA ALA A 97 -8.62 -2.96 8.16
C ALA A 97 -8.15 -4.30 8.76
N LYS A 98 -7.80 -4.32 10.04
CA LYS A 98 -7.30 -5.52 10.71
C LYS A 98 -8.36 -6.54 11.05
N GLU A 99 -9.51 -6.09 11.54
CA GLU A 99 -10.53 -6.98 12.07
C GLU A 99 -11.46 -7.49 10.97
N ARG A 100 -11.70 -6.67 9.94
CA ARG A 100 -12.71 -6.96 8.90
C ARG A 100 -12.10 -7.33 7.55
N LEU A 101 -10.94 -6.80 7.19
CA LEU A 101 -10.35 -6.99 5.87
C LEU A 101 -9.17 -7.97 5.86
N LEU A 102 -8.23 -7.84 6.79
CA LEU A 102 -7.03 -8.70 6.87
C LEU A 102 -7.32 -10.21 6.93
N PRO A 103 -8.44 -10.72 7.51
CA PRO A 103 -8.74 -12.15 7.48
C PRO A 103 -9.05 -12.70 6.07
N VAL A 104 -9.36 -11.82 5.12
CA VAL A 104 -9.91 -12.17 3.80
C VAL A 104 -9.19 -11.46 2.64
N PHE A 105 -8.29 -10.54 2.95
CA PHE A 105 -7.39 -9.87 2.01
C PHE A 105 -5.93 -9.95 2.47
N ASP A 106 -5.02 -10.13 1.51
CA ASP A 106 -3.61 -9.82 1.71
C ASP A 106 -3.44 -8.29 1.72
N ILE A 107 -2.96 -7.73 2.83
CA ILE A 107 -2.63 -6.30 2.94
C ILE A 107 -1.13 -6.13 2.89
N SER A 108 -0.65 -5.39 1.90
CA SER A 108 0.78 -5.14 1.67
C SER A 108 1.06 -3.65 1.59
N PRO A 109 2.26 -3.18 1.99
CA PRO A 109 2.61 -1.78 1.82
C PRO A 109 2.72 -1.48 0.33
N GLU A 110 2.25 -0.31 -0.08
CA GLU A 110 2.61 0.26 -1.37
C GLU A 110 3.95 0.98 -1.28
N VAL A 111 4.98 0.16 -1.12
CA VAL A 111 6.35 0.54 -0.72
C VAL A 111 6.37 1.46 0.51
N LEU A 112 6.31 2.79 0.36
CA LEU A 112 6.34 3.72 1.49
C LEU A 112 5.45 4.96 1.32
N THR A 113 5.63 5.75 0.26
CA THR A 113 4.87 6.99 0.07
C THR A 113 3.92 6.95 -1.11
N HIS A 114 4.17 6.09 -2.11
CA HIS A 114 3.51 6.07 -3.40
C HIS A 114 3.58 7.43 -4.15
N THR A 115 4.42 8.37 -3.69
CA THR A 115 4.52 9.71 -4.28
C THR A 115 5.96 10.07 -4.58
N GLN A 116 6.61 10.81 -3.68
CA GLN A 116 8.01 11.17 -3.72
C GLN A 116 8.82 10.25 -2.82
N ALA A 117 10.04 9.95 -3.23
CA ALA A 117 10.96 9.21 -2.38
C ALA A 117 11.17 9.97 -1.06
N LEU A 118 11.26 9.22 0.04
CA LEU A 118 11.51 9.77 1.37
C LEU A 118 12.96 9.53 1.78
N ASP A 119 13.65 10.58 2.20
CA ASP A 119 14.88 10.40 2.96
C ASP A 119 14.52 9.85 4.35
N LEU A 120 14.93 8.62 4.64
CA LEU A 120 14.57 7.90 5.87
C LEU A 120 15.23 8.47 7.13
N GLU A 121 16.37 9.18 6.99
CA GLU A 121 17.07 9.80 8.11
C GLU A 121 16.43 11.14 8.47
N THR A 122 16.12 11.95 7.47
CA THR A 122 15.62 13.31 7.67
C THR A 122 14.09 13.43 7.66
N GLU A 123 13.40 12.37 7.25
CA GLU A 123 11.95 12.33 6.96
C GLU A 123 11.50 13.43 5.99
N ARG A 124 12.37 13.80 5.05
CA ARG A 124 12.08 14.79 4.00
C ARG A 124 11.76 14.10 2.69
N LEU A 125 10.76 14.63 2.00
CA LEU A 125 10.48 14.20 0.63
C LEU A 125 11.57 14.74 -0.31
N LEU A 126 12.09 13.85 -1.15
CA LEU A 126 13.05 14.17 -2.19
C LEU A 126 12.31 14.77 -3.40
N PRO A 127 12.97 15.62 -4.20
CA PRO A 127 12.38 16.23 -5.40
C PRO A 127 12.30 15.24 -6.58
N GLU A 128 11.98 13.97 -6.31
CA GLU A 128 11.87 12.89 -7.27
C GLU A 128 10.77 11.91 -6.82
N SER A 129 10.04 11.31 -7.77
CA SER A 129 9.04 10.30 -7.43
C SER A 129 9.69 9.04 -6.85
N GLU A 130 8.97 8.35 -5.98
CA GLU A 130 9.43 7.11 -5.36
C GLU A 130 9.80 6.05 -6.41
N TRP A 131 8.97 5.91 -7.45
CA TRP A 131 9.25 4.98 -8.55
C TRP A 131 10.44 5.40 -9.41
N SER A 132 10.67 6.70 -9.69
CA SER A 132 11.85 7.13 -10.45
C SER A 132 13.13 6.91 -9.64
N TRP A 133 13.12 7.37 -8.38
CA TRP A 133 14.24 7.28 -7.45
C TRP A 133 14.70 5.82 -7.27
N SER A 134 13.75 4.90 -7.14
CA SER A 134 14.04 3.48 -6.92
C SER A 134 14.84 2.82 -8.04
N ASN A 135 14.83 3.35 -9.27
CA ASN A 135 15.43 2.70 -10.43
C ASN A 135 16.95 2.80 -10.52
N TRP A 136 17.58 3.55 -9.62
CA TRP A 136 19.03 3.76 -9.61
C TRP A 136 19.68 3.58 -8.23
N GLN A 137 18.92 3.08 -7.25
CA GLN A 137 19.43 2.76 -5.92
C GLN A 137 20.18 1.42 -5.90
N ASP A 138 20.99 1.22 -4.84
CA ASP A 138 21.58 -0.07 -4.53
C ASP A 138 20.66 -0.96 -3.68
N GLU A 139 21.09 -2.20 -3.46
CA GLU A 139 20.32 -3.22 -2.73
C GLU A 139 20.07 -2.81 -1.28
N GLU A 140 21.09 -2.28 -0.59
CA GLU A 140 21.02 -1.88 0.81
C GLU A 140 20.00 -0.75 1.00
N THR A 141 20.09 0.31 0.18
CA THR A 141 19.17 1.44 0.21
C THR A 141 17.73 0.99 -0.06
N LEU A 142 17.51 0.13 -1.06
CA LEU A 142 16.17 -0.40 -1.33
C LEU A 142 15.67 -1.30 -0.20
N THR A 143 16.53 -2.11 0.40
CA THR A 143 16.16 -2.97 1.52
C THR A 143 15.66 -2.13 2.69
N GLU A 144 16.40 -1.11 3.10
CA GLU A 144 16.00 -0.23 4.20
C GLU A 144 14.69 0.50 3.90
N TYR A 145 14.53 0.97 2.66
CA TYR A 145 13.34 1.69 2.22
C TYR A 145 12.09 0.80 2.22
N ILE A 146 12.21 -0.42 1.69
CA ILE A 146 11.11 -1.41 1.71
C ILE A 146 10.84 -1.87 3.15
N ALA A 147 11.88 -2.10 3.94
CA ALA A 147 11.76 -2.48 5.34
C ALA A 147 10.97 -1.44 6.13
N ARG A 148 11.21 -0.13 5.91
CA ARG A 148 10.44 0.92 6.57
C ARG A 148 8.93 0.81 6.32
N GLY A 149 8.51 0.50 5.10
CA GLY A 149 7.09 0.27 4.77
C GLY A 149 6.50 -0.92 5.52
N LEU A 150 7.23 -2.03 5.54
CA LEU A 150 6.85 -3.25 6.26
C LEU A 150 6.78 -3.01 7.78
N GLU A 151 7.74 -2.29 8.34
CA GLU A 151 7.81 -1.95 9.78
C GLU A 151 6.59 -1.14 10.21
N ILE A 152 6.19 -0.14 9.42
CA ILE A 152 5.03 0.70 9.72
C ILE A 152 3.75 -0.14 9.75
N LEU A 153 3.54 -1.03 8.77
CA LEU A 153 2.39 -1.94 8.76
C LEU A 153 2.44 -2.91 9.94
N LYS A 154 3.61 -3.47 10.22
CA LYS A 154 3.80 -4.38 11.36
C LYS A 154 3.51 -3.68 12.69
N ALA A 155 3.92 -2.42 12.86
CA ALA A 155 3.68 -1.62 14.05
C ALA A 155 2.19 -1.37 14.32
N VAL A 156 1.37 -1.26 13.27
CA VAL A 156 -0.09 -1.21 13.42
C VAL A 156 -0.74 -2.60 13.57
N GLY A 157 0.02 -3.67 13.45
CA GLY A 157 -0.40 -5.06 13.62
C GLY A 157 -0.88 -5.73 12.32
N ILE A 158 -0.34 -5.31 11.18
CA ILE A 158 -0.52 -5.94 9.88
C ILE A 158 0.82 -6.53 9.45
N THR A 159 0.95 -7.86 9.49
CA THR A 159 2.16 -8.55 9.01
C THR A 159 2.00 -8.85 7.52
N ALA A 160 2.56 -7.99 6.68
CA ALA A 160 2.49 -8.14 5.22
C ALA A 160 3.39 -9.27 4.71
N ASN A 161 2.85 -10.12 3.83
CA ASN A 161 3.57 -11.24 3.19
C ASN A 161 4.20 -10.89 1.83
N GLY A 162 4.09 -9.63 1.42
CA GLY A 162 4.64 -9.08 0.18
C GLY A 162 4.66 -7.57 0.22
N VAL A 163 4.96 -6.95 -0.91
CA VAL A 163 4.90 -5.50 -1.14
C VAL A 163 4.19 -5.23 -2.46
N THR A 164 3.60 -4.04 -2.61
CA THR A 164 3.07 -3.57 -3.89
C THR A 164 4.02 -2.55 -4.48
N SER A 165 4.54 -2.84 -5.67
CA SER A 165 5.33 -1.90 -6.47
C SER A 165 4.39 -0.99 -7.25
N GLY A 166 4.22 0.25 -6.78
CA GLY A 166 3.49 1.26 -7.52
C GLY A 166 4.27 1.71 -8.77
N CYS A 167 3.56 1.97 -9.86
CA CYS A 167 4.12 2.48 -11.12
C CYS A 167 5.33 1.65 -11.63
N ASP A 168 6.48 2.30 -11.88
CA ASP A 168 7.71 1.68 -12.39
C ASP A 168 8.75 1.43 -11.26
N PHE A 169 8.31 1.19 -10.02
CA PHE A 169 9.22 0.99 -8.89
C PHE A 169 10.17 -0.20 -9.11
N GLY A 170 11.48 0.05 -9.12
CA GLY A 170 12.53 -0.95 -9.27
C GLY A 170 12.61 -1.60 -10.66
N ARG A 171 11.89 -1.09 -11.67
CA ARG A 171 11.79 -1.65 -13.03
C ARG A 171 13.14 -1.88 -13.70
N GLU A 172 14.03 -0.88 -13.67
CA GLU A 172 15.33 -0.90 -14.36
C GLU A 172 16.36 -1.78 -13.63
N ILE A 173 16.08 -2.15 -12.38
CA ILE A 173 16.96 -2.92 -11.51
C ILE A 173 16.21 -4.10 -10.84
N GLU A 174 15.27 -4.72 -11.56
CA GLU A 174 14.34 -5.74 -11.03
C GLU A 174 15.05 -6.83 -10.21
N GLY A 175 16.22 -7.31 -10.68
CA GLY A 175 17.00 -8.31 -9.97
C GLY A 175 17.56 -7.87 -8.61
N LEU A 176 17.92 -6.59 -8.46
CA LEU A 176 18.30 -5.99 -7.17
C LEU A 176 17.07 -5.78 -6.31
N TYR A 177 16.00 -5.23 -6.89
CA TYR A 177 14.73 -4.97 -6.21
C TYR A 177 14.14 -6.24 -5.56
N VAL A 178 14.09 -7.36 -6.29
CA VAL A 178 13.57 -8.63 -5.74
C VAL A 178 14.39 -9.15 -4.56
N ARG A 179 15.73 -9.00 -4.61
CA ARG A 179 16.60 -9.38 -3.49
C ARG A 179 16.40 -8.45 -2.30
N ALA A 180 16.33 -7.15 -2.54
CA ALA A 180 16.10 -6.16 -1.50
C ALA A 180 14.79 -6.41 -0.75
N MET A 181 13.71 -6.70 -1.49
CA MET A 181 12.41 -7.08 -0.92
C MET A 181 12.49 -8.36 -0.07
N LEU A 182 13.20 -9.39 -0.55
CA LEU A 182 13.35 -10.65 0.19
C LEU A 182 14.13 -10.43 1.50
N ILE A 183 15.20 -9.64 1.47
CA ILE A 183 15.99 -9.29 2.66
C ILE A 183 15.11 -8.51 3.65
N ALA A 184 14.40 -7.48 3.18
CA ALA A 184 13.51 -6.69 4.02
C ALA A 184 12.40 -7.54 4.68
N GLN A 185 11.81 -8.49 3.95
CA GLN A 185 10.82 -9.42 4.50
C GLN A 185 11.39 -10.35 5.57
N LYS A 186 12.65 -10.80 5.41
CA LYS A 186 13.36 -11.60 6.40
C LYS A 186 13.62 -10.81 7.67
N GLU A 187 14.15 -9.60 7.53
CA GLU A 187 14.52 -8.74 8.65
C GLU A 187 13.29 -8.28 9.44
N VAL A 188 12.24 -7.85 8.75
CA VAL A 188 11.06 -7.28 9.40
C VAL A 188 10.07 -8.36 9.83
N ASN A 189 9.74 -9.33 8.97
CA ASN A 189 8.64 -10.27 9.20
C ASN A 189 9.09 -11.71 9.49
N ASN A 190 10.40 -12.02 9.41
CA ASN A 190 10.94 -13.38 9.51
C ASN A 190 10.32 -14.34 8.48
N ILE A 191 9.97 -13.84 7.30
CA ILE A 191 9.45 -14.67 6.20
C ILE A 191 10.64 -15.24 5.41
N PRO A 192 10.77 -16.58 5.28
CA PRO A 192 11.95 -17.23 4.70
C PRO A 192 12.13 -17.06 3.19
#